data_AF-A0A1S8AT73-F1
#
_entry.id   AF-A0A1S8AT73-F1
#
_cell.length_a   1.000
_cell.length_b   1.000
_cell.length_c   1.000
_cell.angle_alpha   90.00
_cell.angle_beta   90.00
_cell.angle_gamma   90.00
#
_symmetry.space_group_name_H-M   'P 1'
#
loop_
_entity.id
_entity.type
_entity.pdbx_description
1 polymer ?
#
loop_
_entity_poly.entity_id
_entity_poly.type
_entity_poly.pdbx_seq_one_letter_code
_entity_poly.pdbx_strand_id
1 'polypeptide(L)'
;MTRDTSVRNRTAETDSDTLPNLVTIVGRGVPSNFELSVDGDLEMLADDPVAEGTVVSGGVAEGAIDVGVQRFRFSGQLANVRLVDWNGNEAADSASVPTVHVGYGSAQR
;
A
#
# COMPACT_ATOMS: atom_id res chain seq x y z
N MET A 1 7.23 -27.33 39.13
CA MET A 1 7.72 -25.97 38.86
C MET A 1 8.77 -26.13 37.77
N THR A 2 8.66 -25.63 36.55
CA THR A 2 8.09 -24.39 36.04
C THR A 2 7.62 -24.65 34.60
N ARG A 3 6.46 -24.14 34.21
CA ARG A 3 5.98 -24.21 32.82
C ARG A 3 6.76 -23.19 32.01
N ASP A 4 7.51 -23.66 31.02
CA ASP A 4 8.05 -22.84 29.94
C ASP A 4 6.89 -22.11 29.24
N THR A 5 6.65 -20.88 29.65
CA THR A 5 5.86 -19.94 28.88
C THR A 5 6.73 -19.51 27.71
N SER A 6 6.77 -20.32 26.65
CA SER A 6 7.09 -19.81 25.34
C SER A 6 6.04 -18.73 25.04
N VAL A 7 6.44 -17.48 25.25
CA VAL A 7 5.81 -16.31 24.68
C VAL A 7 5.74 -16.62 23.19
N ARG A 8 4.54 -16.99 22.73
CA ARG A 8 4.23 -16.97 21.32
C ARG A 8 4.29 -15.50 20.96
N ASN A 9 5.49 -15.07 20.54
CA ASN A 9 5.66 -13.95 19.64
C ASN A 9 4.57 -14.16 18.60
N ARG A 10 3.49 -13.38 18.69
CA ARG A 10 2.52 -13.28 17.62
C ARG A 10 3.23 -12.45 16.57
N THR A 11 4.17 -13.11 15.90
CA THR A 11 4.77 -12.64 14.68
C THR A 11 3.62 -12.21 13.78
N ALA A 12 3.78 -11.05 13.17
CA ALA A 12 2.93 -10.52 12.11
C ALA A 12 3.01 -11.46 10.88
N GLU A 13 2.46 -12.66 11.02
CA GLU A 13 2.53 -13.78 10.07
C GLU A 13 1.14 -14.45 10.02
N THR A 14 0.02 -13.72 9.95
CA THR A 14 -1.29 -14.38 9.66
C THR A 14 -2.44 -13.49 9.13
N ASP A 15 -2.23 -12.28 8.60
CA ASP A 15 -3.34 -11.54 7.95
C ASP A 15 -3.24 -11.45 6.42
N SER A 16 -2.10 -11.80 5.83
CA SER A 16 -1.90 -11.80 4.38
C SER A 16 -2.85 -12.73 3.60
N ASP A 17 -3.50 -13.69 4.25
CA ASP A 17 -4.47 -14.63 3.66
C ASP A 17 -5.89 -14.03 3.54
N THR A 18 -6.18 -12.93 4.26
CA THR A 18 -7.52 -12.31 4.35
C THR A 18 -7.57 -10.87 3.82
N LEU A 19 -6.59 -10.44 3.03
CA LEU A 19 -6.60 -9.14 2.35
C LEU A 19 -7.09 -9.31 0.89
N PRO A 20 -8.41 -9.42 0.64
CA PRO A 20 -8.95 -9.76 -0.68
C PRO A 20 -8.79 -8.65 -1.71
N ASN A 21 -8.49 -7.43 -1.26
CA ASN A 21 -8.46 -6.25 -2.10
C ASN A 21 -7.03 -5.88 -2.46
N LEU A 22 -6.87 -5.24 -3.62
CA LEU A 22 -5.58 -4.84 -4.17
C LEU A 22 -5.64 -3.38 -4.61
N VAL A 23 -4.70 -2.58 -4.12
CA VAL A 23 -4.36 -1.27 -4.70
C VAL A 23 -3.11 -1.42 -5.52
N THR A 24 -3.10 -0.82 -6.71
CA THR A 24 -1.94 -0.74 -7.58
C THR A 24 -1.70 0.72 -7.96
N ILE A 25 -0.53 1.23 -7.62
CA ILE A 25 -0.08 2.58 -7.93
C ILE A 25 0.98 2.47 -9.03
N VAL A 26 0.78 3.18 -10.13
CA VAL A 26 1.66 3.15 -11.30
C VAL A 26 2.32 4.51 -11.46
N GLY A 27 3.65 4.53 -11.34
CA GLY A 27 4.47 5.73 -11.56
C GLY A 27 4.48 6.12 -13.03
N ARG A 28 4.55 7.43 -13.31
CA ARG A 28 4.54 7.98 -14.68
C ARG A 28 5.90 8.51 -15.16
N GLY A 29 6.98 8.21 -14.43
CA GLY A 29 8.33 8.69 -14.73
C GLY A 29 8.65 10.06 -14.13
N VAL A 30 7.79 10.57 -13.24
CA VAL A 30 8.00 11.82 -12.51
C VAL A 30 7.87 11.53 -11.02
N PRO A 31 8.83 11.95 -10.17
CA PRO A 31 8.73 11.77 -8.73
C PRO A 31 7.40 12.31 -8.22
N SER A 32 6.64 11.45 -7.56
CA SER A 32 5.31 11.76 -7.08
C SER A 32 5.08 11.10 -5.74
N ASN A 33 4.32 11.77 -4.88
CA ASN A 33 3.98 11.24 -3.56
C ASN A 33 2.56 10.69 -3.58
N PHE A 34 2.37 9.59 -2.84
CA PHE A 34 1.07 9.01 -2.63
C PHE A 34 0.83 8.77 -1.15
N GLU A 35 -0.44 8.90 -0.79
CA GLU A 35 -0.96 8.55 0.53
C GLU A 35 -2.24 7.75 0.33
N LEU A 36 -2.36 6.67 1.06
CA LEU A 36 -3.45 5.71 0.99
C LEU A 36 -3.88 5.36 2.40
N SER A 37 -5.19 5.33 2.66
CA SER A 37 -5.73 4.87 3.93
C SER A 37 -6.91 3.94 3.72
N VAL A 38 -6.97 2.89 4.52
CA VAL A 38 -8.06 1.91 4.54
C VAL A 38 -8.59 1.73 5.95
N ASP A 39 -9.82 1.25 6.07
CA ASP A 39 -10.47 0.98 7.36
C ASP A 39 -10.00 -0.34 8.00
N GLY A 40 -9.23 -1.15 7.26
CA GLY A 40 -8.73 -2.45 7.71
C GLY A 40 -7.21 -2.52 7.74
N ASP A 41 -6.70 -3.72 7.57
CA ASP A 41 -5.27 -3.97 7.49
C ASP A 41 -4.74 -3.67 6.09
N LEU A 42 -3.50 -3.21 6.03
CA LEU A 42 -2.82 -2.86 4.78
C LEU A 42 -1.41 -3.40 4.80
N GLU A 43 -1.04 -4.07 3.71
CA GLU A 43 0.28 -4.67 3.53
C GLU A 43 0.81 -4.36 2.14
N MET A 44 2.11 -4.10 2.04
CA MET A 44 2.78 -3.89 0.76
C MET A 44 3.17 -5.23 0.12
N LEU A 45 2.84 -5.41 -1.15
CA LEU A 45 3.39 -6.48 -1.97
C LEU A 45 4.71 -6.00 -2.57
N ALA A 46 5.82 -6.48 -2.00
CA ALA A 46 7.17 -6.20 -2.48
C ALA A 46 7.45 -7.00 -3.78
N ASP A 47 6.87 -6.58 -4.90
CA ASP A 47 7.15 -7.15 -6.23
C ASP A 47 8.08 -6.28 -7.09
N ASP A 48 8.43 -5.06 -6.64
CA ASP A 48 9.25 -4.12 -7.41
C ASP A 48 10.37 -3.52 -6.55
N PRO A 49 11.65 -3.58 -6.96
CA PRO A 49 12.79 -3.09 -6.16
C PRO A 49 12.83 -1.56 -5.96
N VAL A 50 11.92 -0.80 -6.59
CA VAL A 50 11.84 0.68 -6.49
C VAL A 50 10.98 1.14 -5.30
N ALA A 51 10.63 0.27 -4.36
CA ALA A 51 9.87 0.62 -3.14
C ALA A 51 10.70 1.39 -2.08
N GLU A 52 11.72 2.15 -2.48
CA GLU A 52 12.54 2.92 -1.54
C GLU A 52 11.70 4.05 -0.91
N GLY A 53 11.50 3.97 0.41
CA GLY A 53 10.83 5.03 1.16
C GLY A 53 9.31 4.87 1.29
N THR A 54 8.73 3.73 0.93
CA THR A 54 7.32 3.44 1.25
C THR A 54 7.19 2.96 2.70
N VAL A 55 6.36 3.65 3.49
CA VAL A 55 6.04 3.30 4.87
C VAL A 55 4.59 2.81 4.92
N VAL A 56 4.39 1.64 5.50
CA VAL A 56 3.06 1.08 5.78
C VAL A 56 2.88 0.97 7.28
N SER A 57 1.80 1.54 7.82
CA SER A 57 1.51 1.56 9.25
C SER A 57 0.01 1.59 9.50
N GLY A 58 -0.51 0.53 10.12
CA GLY A 58 -1.88 0.50 10.69
C GLY A 58 -3.00 0.86 9.72
N GLY A 59 -2.95 0.38 8.48
CA GLY A 59 -3.96 0.70 7.46
C GLY A 59 -3.64 1.93 6.60
N VAL A 60 -2.50 2.59 6.85
CA VAL A 60 -2.02 3.72 6.05
C VAL A 60 -0.76 3.32 5.30
N ALA A 61 -0.69 3.67 4.02
CA ALA A 61 0.54 3.62 3.23
C ALA A 61 0.87 4.99 2.69
N GLU A 62 2.10 5.42 2.94
CA GLU A 62 2.67 6.64 2.41
C GLU A 62 3.97 6.31 1.70
N GLY A 63 4.23 6.98 0.58
CA GLY A 63 5.47 6.75 -0.14
C GLY A 63 5.65 7.68 -1.32
N ALA A 64 6.77 7.47 -1.99
CA ALA A 64 7.09 8.11 -3.25
C ALA A 64 7.18 7.06 -4.36
N ILE A 65 6.81 7.45 -5.56
CA ILE A 65 6.96 6.64 -6.76
C ILE A 65 7.33 7.56 -7.93
N ASP A 66 8.37 7.19 -8.65
CA ASP A 66 8.79 7.84 -9.89
C ASP A 66 8.41 6.98 -11.09
N VAL A 67 9.00 5.79 -11.19
CA VAL A 67 8.76 4.75 -12.19
C VAL A 67 8.32 3.46 -11.50
N GLY A 68 7.77 2.54 -12.28
CA GLY A 68 7.41 1.20 -11.79
C GLY A 68 6.00 1.12 -11.19
N VAL A 69 5.76 0.04 -10.44
CA VAL A 69 4.44 -0.30 -9.92
C VAL A 69 4.56 -0.70 -8.45
N GLN A 70 3.84 0.00 -7.58
CA GLN A 70 3.67 -0.41 -6.18
C GLN A 70 2.31 -1.04 -5.97
N ARG A 71 2.28 -2.18 -5.29
CA ARG A 71 1.06 -2.95 -5.03
C ARG A 71 0.87 -3.11 -3.54
N PHE A 72 -0.36 -2.95 -3.08
CA PHE A 72 -0.75 -3.09 -1.68
C PHE A 72 -1.97 -3.98 -1.59
N ARG A 73 -1.93 -4.96 -0.71
CA ARG A 73 -3.13 -5.72 -0.33
C ARG A 73 -3.76 -5.06 0.87
N PHE A 74 -5.09 -5.07 0.91
CA PHE A 74 -5.83 -4.54 2.03
C PHE A 74 -7.13 -5.29 2.30
N SER A 75 -7.65 -5.13 3.52
CA SER A 75 -9.00 -5.56 3.93
C SER A 75 -9.87 -4.33 4.23
N GLY A 76 -11.19 -4.54 4.27
CA GLY A 76 -12.14 -3.46 4.50
C GLY A 76 -12.34 -2.55 3.28
N GLN A 77 -12.61 -1.27 3.55
CA GLN A 77 -12.90 -0.27 2.53
C GLN A 77 -11.76 0.75 2.42
N LEU A 78 -11.62 1.31 1.22
CA LEU A 78 -10.74 2.43 0.95
C LEU A 78 -11.33 3.69 1.58
N ALA A 79 -10.60 4.29 2.52
CA ALA A 79 -11.03 5.49 3.22
C ALA A 79 -10.55 6.76 2.52
N ASN A 80 -9.28 6.79 2.07
CA ASN A 80 -8.69 7.94 1.41
C ASN A 80 -7.62 7.53 0.40
N VAL A 81 -7.52 8.27 -0.71
CA VAL A 81 -6.40 8.19 -1.66
C VAL A 81 -6.02 9.59 -2.09
N ARG A 82 -4.76 9.93 -1.89
CA ARG A 82 -4.19 11.20 -2.33
C ARG A 82 -2.94 10.95 -3.15
N LEU A 83 -2.88 11.59 -4.31
CA LEU A 83 -1.79 11.47 -5.27
C LEU A 83 -1.39 12.88 -5.68
N VAL A 84 -0.13 13.22 -5.49
CA VAL A 84 0.43 14.53 -5.86
C VAL A 84 1.69 14.35 -6.69
N ASP A 85 1.86 15.20 -7.69
CA ASP A 85 3.13 15.30 -8.40
C ASP A 85 4.21 15.95 -7.52
N TRP A 86 5.46 15.99 -8.00
CA TRP A 86 6.57 16.67 -7.34
C TRP A 86 6.29 18.14 -6.96
N ASN A 87 5.41 18.81 -7.70
CA ASN A 87 5.03 20.20 -7.47
C ASN A 87 3.83 20.34 -6.51
N GLY A 88 3.27 19.23 -6.01
CA GLY A 88 2.11 19.19 -5.13
C GLY A 88 0.77 19.29 -5.84
N ASN A 89 0.71 19.15 -7.17
CA ASN A 89 -0.55 19.20 -7.91
C ASN A 89 -1.26 17.85 -7.85
N GLU A 90 -2.57 17.89 -7.59
CA GLU A 90 -3.42 16.70 -7.52
C GLU A 90 -3.93 16.25 -8.90
N ALA A 91 -4.28 14.96 -9.00
CA ALA A 91 -4.50 14.18 -10.23
C ALA A 91 -5.42 14.76 -11.32
N ALA A 92 -6.26 15.76 -11.03
CA ALA A 92 -7.20 16.30 -12.00
C ALA A 92 -6.50 17.11 -13.11
N ASP A 93 -5.33 17.71 -12.83
CA ASP A 93 -4.73 18.73 -13.69
C ASP A 93 -3.38 18.35 -14.31
N SER A 94 -2.78 17.23 -13.90
CA SER A 94 -1.40 16.88 -14.27
C SER A 94 -1.26 15.47 -14.87
N ALA A 95 -0.78 15.39 -16.11
CA ALA A 95 -0.42 14.12 -16.76
C ALA A 95 0.74 13.38 -16.06
N SER A 96 1.47 14.06 -15.18
CA SER A 96 2.58 13.53 -14.39
C SER A 96 2.14 12.81 -13.11
N VAL A 97 0.90 12.97 -12.67
CA VAL A 97 0.41 12.33 -11.44
C VAL A 97 0.25 10.83 -11.65
N PRO A 98 0.73 9.98 -10.72
CA PRO A 98 0.59 8.53 -10.80
C PRO A 98 -0.86 8.09 -10.95
N THR A 99 -1.06 6.92 -11.56
CA THR A 99 -2.39 6.32 -11.68
C THR A 99 -2.61 5.32 -10.57
N VAL A 100 -3.73 5.39 -9.87
CA VAL A 100 -4.16 4.37 -8.90
C VAL A 100 -5.26 3.49 -9.50
N HIS A 101 -5.13 2.19 -9.28
CA HIS A 101 -6.17 1.21 -9.56
C HIS A 101 -6.53 0.50 -8.27
N VAL A 102 -7.83 0.44 -7.97
CA VAL A 102 -8.35 -0.24 -6.77
C VAL A 102 -9.25 -1.37 -7.23
N GLY A 103 -8.87 -2.60 -6.88
CA GLY A 103 -9.65 -3.80 -7.11
C GLY A 103 -10.14 -4.38 -5.78
N TYR A 104 -11.45 -4.56 -5.66
CA TYR A 104 -12.04 -5.30 -4.54
C TYR A 104 -12.18 -6.77 -4.93
N GLY A 105 -11.77 -7.68 -4.05
CA GLY A 105 -11.79 -9.13 -4.33
C GLY A 105 -10.80 -9.62 -5.39
N SER A 106 -9.83 -8.79 -5.80
CA SER A 106 -8.87 -9.09 -6.87
C SER A 106 -7.62 -9.82 -6.40
N ALA A 107 -7.37 -9.95 -5.10
CA ALA A 107 -6.19 -10.65 -4.58
C ALA A 107 -6.30 -12.19 -4.64
N GLN A 108 -7.49 -12.73 -4.95
CA GLN A 108 -7.81 -14.17 -4.85
C GLN A 108 -7.64 -14.96 -6.17
N ARG A 109 -6.94 -14.43 -7.18
CA ARG A 109 -6.85 -15.10 -8.50
C ARG A 109 -5.47 -15.62 -8.83
#